data_AF-A0A5C5CF24-F1
#
_entry.id   AF-A0A5C5CF24-F1
#
_cell.length_a   1.000
_cell.length_b   1.000
_cell.length_c   1.000
_cell.angle_alpha   90.00
_cell.angle_beta   90.00
_cell.angle_gamma   90.00
#
_symmetry.space_group_name_H-M   'P 1'
#
loop_
_entity.id
_entity.type
_entity.pdbx_description
1 polymer ?
#
loop_
_entity_poly.entity_id
_entity_poly.type
_entity_poly.pdbx_seq_one_letter_code
_entity_poly.pdbx_strand_id
1 'polypeptide(L)' 'MKWLFLLIVVVCASIIGLFAAAFIFYLTIEIFFYFYGGIPISMNPDQLKKILKISVAGGSILGSGIVLLRIFRVKGF' A
#
# COMPACT_ATOMS: atom_id res chain seq x y z
N MET A 1 16.58 1.06 -20.73
CA MET A 1 16.54 2.06 -19.64
C MET A 1 15.13 2.60 -19.36
N LYS A 2 14.41 3.18 -20.35
CA LYS A 2 13.09 3.81 -20.14
C LYS A 2 12.02 2.90 -19.48
N TRP A 3 11.99 1.62 -19.85
CA TRP A 3 11.05 0.64 -19.29
C TRP A 3 11.32 0.26 -17.83
N LEU A 4 12.59 0.09 -17.46
CA LEU A 4 12.98 -0.20 -16.07
C LEU A 4 12.65 0.98 -15.16
N PHE A 5 12.85 2.21 -15.66
CA PHE A 5 12.47 3.42 -14.93
C PHE A 5 10.96 3.49 -14.69
N LEU A 6 10.15 3.14 -15.71
CA LEU A 6 8.70 3.06 -15.59
C LEU A 6 8.25 2.01 -14.56
N LEU A 7 8.91 0.85 -14.53
CA LEU A 7 8.66 -0.22 -13.56
C LEU A 7 8.89 0.27 -12.13
N ILE A 8 10.03 0.91 -11.89
CA ILE A 8 10.40 1.46 -10.56
C ILE A 8 9.38 2.51 -10.12
N VAL A 9 8.99 3.43 -11.02
CA VAL A 9 8.01 4.47 -10.70
C VAL A 9 6.65 3.87 -10.35
N VAL A 10 6.18 2.88 -11.12
CA VAL A 10 4.89 2.21 -10.86
C VAL A 10 4.92 1.46 -9.53
N VAL A 11 6.01 0.76 -9.22
CA VAL A 11 6.17 0.04 -7.94
C VAL A 11 6.25 1.02 -6.76
N CYS A 12 6.98 2.13 -6.89
CA CYS A 12 7.01 3.15 -5.85
C CYS A 12 5.63 3.78 -5.63
N ALA A 13 4.92 4.11 -6.71
CA ALA A 13 3.58 4.68 -6.64
C ALA A 13 2.57 3.71 -5.99
N SER A 14 2.63 2.42 -6.32
CA SER A 14 1.74 1.41 -5.71
C SER A 14 2.03 1.19 -4.23
N ILE A 15 3.30 1.18 -3.81
CA ILE A 15 3.67 1.08 -2.39
C ILE A 15 3.15 2.29 -1.61
N ILE A 16 3.36 3.51 -2.13
CA ILE A 16 2.88 4.74 -1.49
C ILE A 16 1.35 4.75 -1.42
N GLY A 17 0.67 4.37 -2.50
CA GLY A 17 -0.80 4.31 -2.55
C GLY A 17 -1.38 3.31 -1.54
N LEU A 18 -0.82 2.10 -1.47
CA LEU A 18 -1.24 1.10 -0.48
C LEU A 18 -0.96 1.55 0.95
N PHE A 19 0.19 2.19 1.18
CA PHE A 19 0.54 2.70 2.50
C PHE A 19 -0.44 3.78 2.96
N ALA A 20 -0.74 4.75 2.09
CA ALA A 20 -1.70 5.80 2.38
C ALA A 20 -3.11 5.22 2.65
N ALA A 21 -3.57 4.30 1.83
CA ALA A 21 -4.87 3.63 2.03
C ALA A 21 -4.92 2.88 3.37
N ALA A 22 -3.91 2.05 3.66
CA ALA A 22 -3.84 1.28 4.89
C ALA A 22 -3.75 2.19 6.13
N PHE A 23 -3.04 3.30 6.04
CA PHE A 23 -2.94 4.28 7.12
C PHE A 23 -4.27 4.99 7.38
N ILE A 24 -5.00 5.38 6.33
CA ILE A 24 -6.35 5.97 6.46
C ILE A 24 -7.32 4.97 7.10
N PHE A 25 -7.28 3.70 6.67
CA PHE A 25 -8.09 2.65 7.30
C PHE A 25 -7.74 2.45 8.76
N TYR A 26 -6.44 2.41 9.10
CA TYR A 26 -5.97 2.30 10.48
C TYR A 26 -6.51 3.45 11.35
N LEU A 27 -6.37 4.69 10.89
CA LEU A 27 -6.92 5.87 11.59
C LEU A 27 -8.44 5.78 11.76
N THR A 28 -9.15 5.42 10.69
CA THR A 28 -10.62 5.31 10.72
C THR A 28 -11.06 4.28 11.76
N ILE A 29 -10.36 3.14 11.83
CA ILE A 29 -10.64 2.08 12.79
C ILE A 29 -10.33 2.53 14.22
N GLU A 30 -9.19 3.19 14.46
CA GLU A 30 -8.88 3.73 15.79
C GLU A 30 -9.89 4.78 16.25
N ILE A 31 -10.31 5.68 15.35
CA ILE A 31 -11.35 6.67 15.64
C ILE A 31 -12.68 5.96 15.98
N PHE A 32 -13.05 4.94 15.22
CA PHE A 32 -14.25 4.15 15.49
C PHE A 32 -14.19 3.46 16.86
N PHE A 33 -13.07 2.81 17.19
CA PHE A 33 -12.89 2.18 18.51
C PHE A 33 -12.81 3.18 19.66
N TYR A 34 -12.29 4.38 19.41
CA TYR A 34 -12.30 5.45 20.40
C TYR A 34 -13.73 5.89 20.74
N PHE A 35 -14.57 6.14 19.72
CA PHE A 35 -15.95 6.60 19.93
C PHE A 35 -16.89 5.51 20.44
N TYR A 36 -16.76 4.26 19.95
CA TYR A 36 -17.72 3.18 20.27
C TYR A 36 -17.23 2.20 21.33
N GLY A 37 -15.91 2.06 21.51
CA GLY A 37 -15.30 1.13 22.48
C GLY A 37 -14.67 1.80 23.69
N GLY A 38 -14.50 3.13 23.68
CA GLY A 38 -13.80 3.87 24.73
C GLY A 38 -12.31 3.50 24.85
N ILE A 39 -11.75 2.84 23.83
CA ILE A 39 -10.36 2.38 23.82
C ILE A 39 -9.48 3.58 23.44
N PRO A 40 -8.44 3.91 24.22
CA PRO A 40 -7.55 5.02 23.88
C PRO A 40 -6.83 4.74 22.56
N ILE A 41 -6.68 5.78 21.74
CA ILE A 41 -5.94 5.74 20.48
C ILE A 41 -4.49 5.34 20.79
N SER A 42 -4.11 4.13 20.40
CA SER A 42 -2.79 3.58 20.67
C SER A 42 -2.00 3.52 19.37
N MET A 43 -1.36 4.63 19.00
CA MET A 43 -0.44 4.67 17.85
C MET A 43 0.80 3.83 18.14
N ASN A 44 0.68 2.52 17.97
CA ASN A 44 1.73 1.58 18.32
C ASN A 44 2.74 1.50 17.17
N PRO A 45 4.03 1.81 17.38
CA PRO A 45 5.04 1.78 16.32
C PRO A 45 5.18 0.39 15.67
N ASP A 46 4.83 -0.69 16.38
CA ASP A 46 4.87 -2.04 15.82
C ASP A 46 3.76 -2.30 14.79
N GLN A 47 2.59 -1.66 14.95
CA GLN A 47 1.51 -1.72 13.96
C GLN A 47 1.89 -0.91 12.71
N LEU A 48 2.51 0.26 12.87
CA LEU A 48 3.05 1.03 11.75
C LEU A 48 4.11 0.24 10.95
N LYS A 49 5.03 -0.45 11.65
CA LYS A 49 6.01 -1.35 10.99
C LYS A 49 5.33 -2.48 10.22
N LYS A 50 4.27 -3.08 10.76
CA LYS A 50 3.48 -4.11 10.07
C LYS A 50 2.80 -3.57 8.82
N ILE A 51 2.14 -2.40 8.92
CA ILE A 51 1.49 -1.73 7.79
C ILE A 51 2.52 -1.43 6.69
N LEU A 52 3.70 -0.94 7.05
CA LEU A 52 4.77 -0.66 6.11
C LEU A 52 5.27 -1.94 5.41
N LYS A 53 5.49 -3.03 6.15
CA LYS A 53 5.86 -4.34 5.56
C LYS A 53 4.81 -4.86 4.58
N ILE A 54 3.54 -4.78 4.95
CA ILE A 54 2.42 -5.22 4.10
C ILE A 54 2.31 -4.33 2.84
N SER A 55 2.50 -3.02 2.99
CA SER A 55 2.43 -2.07 1.87
C SER A 55 3.59 -2.28 0.88
N VAL A 56 4.79 -2.58 1.38
CA VAL A 56 5.95 -2.92 0.53
C VAL A 56 5.72 -4.25 -0.19
N ALA A 57 5.26 -5.28 0.52
CA ALA A 57 4.97 -6.59 -0.09
C ALA A 57 3.82 -6.51 -1.11
N GLY A 58 2.70 -5.91 -0.74
CA GLY A 58 1.55 -5.76 -1.62
C GLY A 58 1.82 -4.83 -2.81
N GLY A 59 2.51 -3.70 -2.55
CA GLY A 59 2.83 -2.72 -3.59
C GLY A 59 3.82 -3.25 -4.62
N SER A 60 4.81 -4.04 -4.18
CA SER A 60 5.75 -4.70 -5.11
C SER A 60 5.07 -5.79 -5.96
N ILE A 61 4.18 -6.61 -5.38
CA ILE A 61 3.41 -7.61 -6.13
C ILE A 61 2.49 -6.95 -7.15
N LEU A 62 1.73 -5.93 -6.75
CA LEU A 62 0.83 -5.22 -7.66
C LEU A 62 1.60 -4.46 -8.75
N GLY A 63 2.67 -3.75 -8.37
CA GLY A 63 3.47 -2.97 -9.31
C GLY A 63 4.19 -3.86 -10.33
N SER A 64 4.73 -5.01 -9.91
CA SER A 64 5.32 -5.99 -10.82
C SER A 64 4.26 -6.68 -11.70
N GLY A 65 3.08 -6.98 -11.15
CA GLY A 65 1.96 -7.55 -11.90
C GLY A 65 1.47 -6.65 -13.05
N ILE A 66 1.31 -5.35 -12.79
CA ILE A 66 0.92 -4.36 -13.82
C ILE A 66 1.96 -4.31 -14.94
N VAL A 67 3.24 -4.37 -14.59
CA VAL A 67 4.32 -4.30 -15.57
C VAL A 67 4.43 -5.59 -16.38
N LEU A 68 4.22 -6.75 -15.76
CA LEU A 68 4.12 -8.04 -16.45
C LEU A 68 2.95 -8.04 -17.45
N LEU A 69 1.76 -7.60 -17.05
CA LEU A 69 0.60 -7.50 -17.94
C LEU A 69 0.87 -6.62 -19.16
N ARG A 70 1.60 -5.52 -18.97
CA ARG A 70 2.01 -4.64 -20.07
C ARG A 70 3.05 -5.30 -21.00
N ILE A 71 3.99 -6.08 -20.47
CA ILE A 71 4.96 -6.85 -21.28
C ILE A 71 4.24 -7.90 -22.14
N PHE A 72 3.25 -8.59 -21.57
CA PHE A 72 2.44 -9.59 -22.28
C PHE A 72 1.41 -8.97 -23.25
N ARG A 73 1.37 -7.64 -23.41
CA ARG A 73 0.44 -6.93 -24.30
C ARG A 73 -1.02 -7.37 -24.13
N VAL A 74 -1.42 -7.61 -22.90
CA VAL A 74 -2.83 -7.89 -22.59
C VAL A 74 -3.63 -6.64 -22.96
N LYS A 75 -4.54 -6.74 -23.93
CA LYS A 75 -5.35 -5.62 -24.43
C LYS A 75 -6.05 -4.92 -23.24
N GLY A 76 -5.70 -3.65 -22.99
CA GLY A 76 -6.28 -2.82 -21.93
C GLY A 76 -5.29 -2.22 -20.92
N PHE A 77 -3.99 -2.53 -21.01
CA PHE A 77 -2.93 -2.02 -20.10
C PHE A 77 -1.63 -1.56 -20.83
#